data_AF-A0A537ZD54-F1
#
_entry.id   AF-A0A537ZD54-F1
#
_cell.length_a   1.000
_cell.length_b   1.000
_cell.length_c   1.000
_cell.angle_alpha   90.00
_cell.angle_beta   90.00
_cell.angle_gamma   90.00
#
_symmetry.space_group_name_H-M   'P 1'
#
loop_
_entity.id
_entity.type
_entity.pdbx_description
1 polymer ?
#
loop_
_entity_poly.entity_id
_entity_poly.type
_entity_poly.pdbx_seq_one_letter_code
_entity_poly.pdbx_strand_id
1 'polypeptide(L)'
;SLVSGSTGYDAFAGCDLVLEAVFEELDVKKQVFAELENVVSDECVLATNTSSLCVSQMAADLRVPSRVVGMHFFNPVALMPLLEVVRAQETDDVTLSTAFEVGGKLRKRPVLVGDAPGFVVNRVLTRMTRVIMDAIEHGTPVEDVDEAVMSLGMPMAPSVLLAMVGPRVANHVLETMHEAFPDRFPLSPTLANYAAGNDEVVIVDRDPWTREEIVERVLEAVAEEIHHVLDEGVVGEAADVDTCLLLGAGWPFFLGGITKHLDQTGVSERLFGHPFSDMRAATPA
;
A
#
# COMPACT_ATOMS: atom_id res chain seq x y z
N SER A 1 11.13 31.27 -13.03
CA SER A 1 11.45 30.07 -12.21
C SER A 1 10.35 29.06 -12.42
N LEU A 2 10.66 27.77 -12.56
CA LEU A 2 9.64 26.70 -12.61
C LEU A 2 9.13 26.30 -11.21
N VAL A 3 9.79 26.80 -10.15
CA VAL A 3 9.43 26.54 -8.76
C VAL A 3 9.31 27.88 -8.03
N SER A 4 8.24 28.01 -7.26
CA SER A 4 7.98 29.11 -6.32
C SER A 4 7.47 28.52 -5.01
N GLY A 5 7.75 29.19 -3.90
CA GLY A 5 7.28 28.81 -2.57
C GLY A 5 6.36 29.86 -1.98
N SER A 6 5.42 29.43 -1.14
CA SER A 6 4.50 30.27 -0.37
C SER A 6 4.17 29.58 0.96
N THR A 7 3.64 30.35 1.90
CA THR A 7 3.13 29.87 3.19
C THR A 7 1.63 30.11 3.36
N GLY A 8 0.94 30.63 2.33
CA GLY A 8 -0.50 30.90 2.35
C GLY A 8 -1.22 30.22 1.18
N TYR A 9 -2.49 29.88 1.40
CA TYR A 9 -3.32 29.15 0.43
C TYR A 9 -3.57 29.92 -0.86
N ASP A 10 -3.58 31.25 -0.84
CA ASP A 10 -3.76 32.11 -2.03
C ASP A 10 -2.79 31.78 -3.19
N ALA A 11 -1.65 31.18 -2.88
CA ALA A 11 -0.68 30.75 -3.90
C ALA A 11 -1.15 29.57 -4.77
N PHE A 12 -2.19 28.85 -4.34
CA PHE A 12 -2.82 27.80 -5.13
C PHE A 12 -3.92 28.33 -6.08
N ALA A 13 -4.25 29.62 -6.01
CA ALA A 13 -5.23 30.22 -6.91
C ALA A 13 -4.79 30.05 -8.38
N GLY A 14 -5.68 29.47 -9.19
CA GLY A 14 -5.42 29.19 -10.60
C GLY A 14 -4.61 27.91 -10.87
N CYS A 15 -4.32 27.07 -9.87
CA CYS A 15 -3.80 25.74 -10.09
C CYS A 15 -4.87 24.81 -10.71
N ASP A 16 -4.47 23.95 -11.65
CA ASP A 16 -5.35 22.93 -12.24
C ASP A 16 -5.38 21.63 -11.42
N LEU A 17 -4.30 21.36 -10.67
CA LEU A 17 -4.18 20.23 -9.74
C LEU A 17 -3.36 20.65 -8.51
N VAL A 18 -3.82 20.27 -7.32
CA VAL A 18 -3.09 20.43 -6.05
C VAL A 18 -2.87 19.05 -5.44
N LEU A 19 -1.63 18.73 -5.06
CA LEU A 19 -1.27 17.49 -4.38
C LEU A 19 -1.00 17.74 -2.90
N GLU A 20 -1.83 17.16 -2.04
CA GLU A 20 -1.67 17.16 -0.59
C GLU A 20 -0.64 16.10 -0.16
N ALA A 21 0.31 16.53 0.68
CA ALA A 21 1.36 15.68 1.27
C ALA A 21 1.74 16.15 2.69
N VAL A 22 0.75 16.54 3.48
CA VAL A 22 0.84 16.84 4.92
C VAL A 22 0.82 15.54 5.74
N PHE A 23 0.87 15.68 7.07
CA PHE A 23 0.86 14.56 8.02
C PHE A 23 -0.30 13.59 7.78
N GLU A 24 -0.06 12.32 8.13
CA GLU A 24 -1.00 11.22 7.92
C GLU A 24 -2.10 11.19 9.00
N GLU A 25 -2.87 12.27 9.08
CA GLU A 25 -4.01 12.41 9.98
C GLU A 25 -5.23 12.88 9.19
N LEU A 26 -6.35 12.15 9.30
CA LEU A 26 -7.55 12.41 8.50
C LEU A 26 -8.09 13.83 8.72
N ASP A 27 -8.20 14.28 9.97
CA ASP A 27 -8.71 15.62 10.31
C ASP A 27 -7.84 16.74 9.73
N VAL A 28 -6.52 16.57 9.76
CA VAL A 28 -5.57 17.54 9.20
C VAL A 28 -5.74 17.63 7.68
N LYS A 29 -5.85 16.50 6.99
CA LYS A 29 -6.05 16.47 5.53
C LYS A 29 -7.41 17.04 5.12
N LYS A 30 -8.48 16.72 5.86
CA LYS A 30 -9.82 17.31 5.66
C LYS A 30 -9.82 18.82 5.81
N GLN A 31 -9.11 19.33 6.83
CA GLN A 31 -8.93 20.78 7.01
C GLN A 31 -8.20 21.40 5.81
N VAL A 32 -7.12 20.79 5.33
CA VAL A 32 -6.36 21.27 4.16
C VAL A 32 -7.24 21.33 2.91
N PHE A 33 -8.03 20.30 2.63
CA PHE A 33 -8.95 20.31 1.49
C PHE A 33 -10.07 21.35 1.63
N ALA A 34 -10.62 21.53 2.83
CA ALA A 34 -11.63 22.57 3.09
C ALA A 34 -11.08 23.99 2.86
N GLU A 35 -9.84 24.25 3.27
CA GLU A 35 -9.15 25.52 3.01
C GLU A 35 -8.89 25.71 1.50
N LEU A 36 -8.40 24.68 0.81
CA LEU A 36 -8.14 24.71 -0.63
C LEU A 36 -9.42 24.98 -1.45
N GLU A 37 -10.55 24.40 -1.07
CA GLU A 37 -11.84 24.59 -1.76
C GLU A 37 -12.32 26.05 -1.80
N ASN A 38 -11.85 26.90 -0.88
CA ASN A 38 -12.16 28.33 -0.87
C ASN A 38 -11.27 29.16 -1.81
N VAL A 39 -10.19 28.58 -2.34
CA VAL A 39 -9.16 29.30 -3.11
C VAL A 39 -9.05 28.80 -4.54
N VAL A 40 -9.17 27.50 -4.77
CA VAL A 40 -9.05 26.90 -6.10
C VAL A 40 -10.40 26.83 -6.82
N SER A 41 -10.37 26.76 -8.16
CA SER A 41 -11.57 26.56 -8.98
C SER A 41 -12.27 25.23 -8.63
N ASP A 42 -13.59 25.15 -8.82
CA ASP A 42 -14.35 23.88 -8.71
C ASP A 42 -13.85 22.81 -9.68
N GLU A 43 -13.18 23.21 -10.77
CA GLU A 43 -12.56 22.31 -11.75
C GLU A 43 -11.13 21.85 -11.35
N CYS A 44 -10.53 22.43 -10.30
CA CYS A 44 -9.21 22.04 -9.83
C CYS A 44 -9.24 20.65 -9.19
N VAL A 45 -8.37 19.74 -9.66
CA VAL A 45 -8.22 18.40 -9.08
C VAL A 45 -7.52 18.50 -7.72
N LEU A 46 -8.11 17.87 -6.71
CA LEU A 46 -7.51 17.74 -5.39
C LEU A 46 -6.97 16.32 -5.22
N ALA A 47 -5.66 16.17 -5.28
CA ALA A 47 -4.98 14.89 -5.10
C ALA A 47 -4.43 14.74 -3.68
N THR A 48 -4.44 13.54 -3.11
CA THR A 48 -3.73 13.22 -1.85
C THR A 48 -2.66 12.16 -2.05
N ASN A 49 -1.49 12.36 -1.45
CA ASN A 49 -0.41 11.37 -1.35
C ASN A 49 -0.56 10.44 -0.12
N THR A 50 -1.72 10.37 0.52
CA THR A 50 -1.95 9.43 1.62
C THR A 50 -1.56 8.00 1.22
N SER A 51 -1.10 7.22 2.20
CA SER A 51 -0.63 5.84 2.01
C SER A 51 -1.59 4.80 2.59
N SER A 52 -2.54 5.21 3.42
CA SER A 52 -3.45 4.28 4.12
C SER A 52 -4.82 4.84 4.50
N LEU A 53 -5.04 6.16 4.45
CA LEU A 53 -6.33 6.76 4.81
C LEU A 53 -7.33 6.65 3.65
N CYS A 54 -8.61 6.51 4.00
CA CYS A 54 -9.71 6.45 3.04
C CYS A 54 -9.92 7.81 2.35
N VAL A 55 -9.74 7.84 1.03
CA VAL A 55 -9.87 9.05 0.21
C VAL A 55 -11.34 9.53 0.19
N SER A 56 -12.30 8.60 0.20
CA SER A 56 -13.73 8.91 0.25
C SER A 56 -14.11 9.61 1.55
N GLN A 57 -13.58 9.18 2.70
CA GLN A 57 -13.79 9.86 3.99
C GLN A 57 -13.14 11.26 4.02
N MET A 58 -12.01 11.42 3.33
CA MET A 58 -11.31 12.69 3.20
C MET A 58 -12.10 13.69 2.34
N ALA A 59 -12.78 13.21 1.30
CA ALA A 59 -13.60 14.02 0.40
C ALA A 59 -15.02 14.32 0.92
N ALA A 60 -15.50 13.56 1.91
CA ALA A 60 -16.92 13.52 2.29
C ALA A 60 -17.57 14.87 2.66
N ASP A 61 -16.80 15.82 3.18
CA ASP A 61 -17.31 17.12 3.64
C ASP A 61 -17.10 18.26 2.63
N LEU A 62 -16.55 17.96 1.45
CA LEU A 62 -16.28 18.96 0.40
C LEU A 62 -17.54 19.27 -0.42
N ARG A 63 -17.62 20.49 -0.94
CA ARG A 63 -18.69 20.93 -1.86
C ARG A 63 -18.65 20.19 -3.19
N VAL A 64 -17.46 19.83 -3.68
CA VAL A 64 -17.26 19.09 -4.94
C VAL A 64 -16.36 17.88 -4.67
N PRO A 65 -16.89 16.77 -4.13
CA PRO A 65 -16.08 15.60 -3.80
C PRO A 65 -15.58 14.84 -5.03
N SER A 66 -16.23 14.98 -6.20
CA SER A 66 -15.87 14.24 -7.40
C SER A 66 -14.50 14.58 -8.00
N ARG A 67 -13.94 15.73 -7.61
CA ARG A 67 -12.61 16.20 -8.01
C ARG A 67 -11.46 15.69 -7.13
N VAL A 68 -11.78 14.89 -6.11
CA VAL A 68 -10.77 14.32 -5.20
C VAL A 68 -10.30 12.97 -5.72
N VAL A 69 -8.99 12.72 -5.67
CA VAL A 69 -8.37 11.46 -6.09
C VAL A 69 -7.13 11.14 -5.24
N GLY A 70 -6.83 9.87 -5.02
CA GLY A 70 -5.54 9.50 -4.44
C GLY A 70 -4.46 9.43 -5.52
N MET A 71 -3.28 9.98 -5.22
CA MET A 71 -2.07 9.85 -6.02
C MET A 71 -0.94 9.42 -5.09
N HIS A 72 -0.87 8.13 -4.80
CA HIS A 72 0.07 7.58 -3.82
C HIS A 72 1.43 7.28 -4.47
N PHE A 73 2.42 8.11 -4.14
CA PHE A 73 3.80 7.96 -4.59
C PHE A 73 4.63 7.15 -3.60
N PHE A 74 5.60 6.42 -4.13
CA PHE A 74 6.49 5.57 -3.33
C PHE A 74 7.84 6.26 -3.10
N ASN A 75 8.35 6.19 -1.85
CA ASN A 75 9.64 6.77 -1.47
C ASN A 75 10.79 5.82 -1.87
N PRO A 76 11.88 6.29 -2.51
CA PRO A 76 12.13 7.65 -3.02
C PRO A 76 11.32 8.02 -4.26
N VAL A 77 10.57 9.13 -4.19
CA VAL A 77 9.65 9.57 -5.26
C VAL A 77 10.37 9.78 -6.58
N ALA A 78 11.65 10.14 -6.62
CA ALA A 78 12.38 10.29 -7.88
C ALA A 78 12.73 8.96 -8.56
N LEU A 79 12.81 7.86 -7.79
CA LEU A 79 13.31 6.56 -8.25
C LEU A 79 12.19 5.55 -8.46
N MET A 80 11.18 5.55 -7.59
CA MET A 80 10.13 4.53 -7.63
C MET A 80 9.19 4.75 -8.82
N PRO A 81 8.99 3.76 -9.70
CA PRO A 81 8.21 3.94 -10.92
C PRO A 81 6.70 3.92 -10.68
N LEU A 82 6.22 3.23 -9.64
CA LEU A 82 4.80 3.07 -9.35
C LEU A 82 4.14 4.39 -8.91
N LEU A 83 2.89 4.56 -9.31
CA LEU A 83 1.93 5.50 -8.75
C LEU A 83 0.60 4.76 -8.60
N GLU A 84 0.09 4.59 -7.39
CA GLU A 84 -1.27 4.07 -7.20
C GLU A 84 -2.24 5.26 -7.34
N VAL A 85 -3.11 5.21 -8.36
CA VAL A 85 -4.16 6.22 -8.57
C VAL A 85 -5.45 5.68 -7.97
N VAL A 86 -5.86 6.26 -6.86
CA VAL A 86 -6.95 5.74 -6.03
C VAL A 86 -8.25 6.44 -6.39
N ARG A 87 -9.23 5.69 -6.91
CA ARG A 87 -10.59 6.17 -7.17
C ARG A 87 -11.39 6.11 -5.87
N ALA A 88 -11.79 7.27 -5.35
CA ALA A 88 -12.75 7.37 -4.27
C ALA A 88 -14.18 7.20 -4.80
N GLN A 89 -15.14 6.99 -3.91
CA GLN A 89 -16.53 6.66 -4.26
C GLN A 89 -17.19 7.68 -5.21
N GLU A 90 -16.90 8.97 -5.04
CA GLU A 90 -17.49 10.04 -5.85
C GLU A 90 -16.56 10.53 -6.97
N THR A 91 -15.32 10.02 -7.05
CA THR A 91 -14.31 10.49 -8.02
C THR A 91 -14.81 10.30 -9.46
N ASP A 92 -14.86 11.39 -10.23
CA ASP A 92 -15.29 11.34 -11.62
C ASP A 92 -14.16 10.92 -12.59
N ASP A 93 -14.55 10.47 -13.78
CA ASP A 93 -13.62 9.96 -14.79
C ASP A 93 -12.66 11.04 -15.33
N VAL A 94 -13.06 12.32 -15.29
CA VAL A 94 -12.23 13.44 -15.73
C VAL A 94 -11.07 13.65 -14.76
N THR A 95 -11.38 13.64 -13.46
CA THR A 95 -10.41 13.73 -12.37
C THR A 95 -9.45 12.56 -12.42
N LEU A 96 -9.97 11.35 -12.59
CA LEU A 96 -9.14 10.15 -12.72
C LEU A 96 -8.22 10.23 -13.94
N SER A 97 -8.76 10.57 -15.12
CA SER A 97 -7.97 10.72 -16.35
C SER A 97 -6.86 11.76 -16.17
N THR A 98 -7.15 12.86 -15.48
CA THR A 98 -6.16 13.91 -15.19
C THR A 98 -5.03 13.37 -14.31
N ALA A 99 -5.33 12.62 -13.26
CA ALA A 99 -4.33 11.99 -12.39
C ALA A 99 -3.43 11.01 -13.17
N PHE A 100 -4.00 10.19 -14.05
CA PHE A 100 -3.25 9.30 -14.93
C PHE A 100 -2.31 10.07 -15.88
N GLU A 101 -2.82 11.13 -16.52
CA GLU A 101 -2.01 11.97 -17.40
C GLU A 101 -0.85 12.64 -16.65
N VAL A 102 -1.10 13.19 -15.46
CA VAL A 102 -0.08 13.81 -14.64
C VAL A 102 0.96 12.78 -14.20
N GLY A 103 0.53 11.60 -13.75
CA GLY A 103 1.42 10.48 -13.46
C GLY A 103 2.33 10.12 -14.63
N GLY A 104 1.77 10.01 -15.84
CA GLY A 104 2.52 9.76 -17.06
C GLY A 104 3.52 10.88 -17.40
N LYS A 105 3.12 12.15 -17.27
CA LYS A 105 4.01 13.32 -17.47
C LYS A 105 5.16 13.33 -16.46
N LEU A 106 4.92 12.85 -15.23
CA LEU A 106 5.94 12.65 -14.19
C LEU A 106 6.79 11.39 -14.41
N ARG A 107 6.59 10.66 -15.52
CA ARG A 107 7.26 9.39 -15.86
C ARG A 107 7.02 8.29 -14.84
N LYS A 108 5.86 8.33 -14.17
CA LYS A 108 5.34 7.24 -13.35
C LYS A 108 4.54 6.25 -14.18
N ARG A 109 4.29 5.11 -13.58
CA ARG A 109 3.42 4.03 -14.07
C ARG A 109 2.17 4.02 -13.19
N PRO A 110 1.13 4.79 -13.55
CA PRO A 110 -0.11 4.81 -12.80
C PRO A 110 -0.84 3.47 -12.92
N VAL A 111 -1.33 2.95 -11.80
CA VAL A 111 -2.21 1.78 -11.72
C VAL A 111 -3.50 2.22 -11.03
N LEU A 112 -4.66 1.81 -11.57
CA LEU A 112 -5.95 2.14 -10.97
C LEU A 112 -6.16 1.26 -9.75
N VAL A 113 -6.48 1.89 -8.62
CA VAL A 113 -6.76 1.20 -7.36
C VAL A 113 -8.06 1.76 -6.78
N GLY A 114 -8.87 0.89 -6.17
CA GLY A 114 -10.04 1.27 -5.39
C GLY A 114 -9.65 1.83 -4.02
N ASP A 115 -10.49 2.69 -3.48
CA ASP A 115 -10.27 3.27 -2.15
C ASP A 115 -10.45 2.21 -1.04
N ALA A 116 -9.32 1.70 -0.55
CA ALA A 116 -9.26 0.72 0.52
C ALA A 116 -8.04 0.97 1.42
N PRO A 117 -8.12 0.67 2.73
CA PRO A 117 -6.99 0.80 3.65
C PRO A 117 -5.73 0.09 3.13
N GLY A 118 -4.63 0.83 3.01
CA GLY A 118 -3.34 0.32 2.52
C GLY A 118 -3.27 -0.01 1.02
N PHE A 119 -4.31 0.30 0.24
CA PHE A 119 -4.38 0.10 -1.20
C PHE A 119 -3.95 -1.32 -1.61
N VAL A 120 -2.97 -1.48 -2.51
CA VAL A 120 -2.45 -2.79 -2.91
C VAL A 120 -1.11 -3.06 -2.22
N VAL A 121 -0.11 -2.20 -2.44
CA VAL A 121 1.27 -2.51 -2.02
C VAL A 121 1.39 -2.62 -0.51
N ASN A 122 0.91 -1.61 0.24
CA ASN A 122 1.05 -1.60 1.70
C ASN A 122 0.23 -2.73 2.32
N ARG A 123 -0.94 -3.03 1.77
CA ARG A 123 -1.81 -4.10 2.24
C ARG A 123 -1.14 -5.47 2.13
N VAL A 124 -0.57 -5.80 0.97
CA VAL A 124 0.13 -7.07 0.77
C VAL A 124 1.45 -7.13 1.55
N LEU A 125 2.24 -6.05 1.56
CA LEU A 125 3.52 -6.01 2.30
C LEU A 125 3.33 -6.10 3.82
N THR A 126 2.29 -5.46 4.36
CA THR A 126 1.97 -5.55 5.79
C THR A 126 1.57 -6.97 6.16
N ARG A 127 0.82 -7.67 5.30
CA ARG A 127 0.46 -9.08 5.53
C ARG A 127 1.70 -9.97 5.56
N MET A 128 2.61 -9.81 4.60
CA MET A 128 3.90 -10.51 4.59
C MET A 128 4.72 -10.20 5.85
N THR A 129 4.81 -8.91 6.21
CA THR A 129 5.53 -8.44 7.40
C THR A 129 4.96 -9.07 8.67
N ARG A 130 3.63 -9.24 8.75
CA ARG A 130 3.03 -9.86 9.92
C ARG A 130 3.46 -11.32 10.08
N VAL A 131 3.50 -12.11 9.01
CA VAL A 131 4.00 -13.50 9.09
C VAL A 131 5.47 -13.55 9.51
N ILE A 132 6.29 -12.64 8.97
CA ILE A 132 7.70 -12.49 9.34
C ILE A 132 7.86 -12.18 10.83
N MET A 133 7.09 -11.21 11.36
CA MET A 133 7.10 -10.89 12.78
C MET A 133 6.61 -12.07 13.63
N ASP A 134 5.65 -12.86 13.14
CA ASP A 134 5.15 -14.03 13.86
C ASP A 134 6.25 -15.08 14.04
N ALA A 135 7.01 -15.38 12.99
CA ALA A 135 8.12 -16.32 13.07
C ALA A 135 9.14 -15.90 14.14
N ILE A 136 9.48 -14.60 14.17
CA ILE A 136 10.41 -14.01 15.15
C ILE A 136 9.81 -14.12 16.57
N GLU A 137 8.53 -13.82 16.73
CA GLU A 137 7.80 -13.89 18.00
C GLU A 137 7.64 -15.34 18.52
N HIS A 138 7.68 -16.34 17.63
CA HIS A 138 7.72 -17.77 17.99
C HIS A 138 9.15 -18.30 18.24
N GLY A 139 10.15 -17.42 18.18
CA GLY A 139 11.54 -17.71 18.51
C GLY A 139 12.41 -18.16 17.34
N THR A 140 11.94 -18.03 16.09
CA THR A 140 12.82 -18.20 14.93
C THR A 140 13.87 -17.07 14.92
N PRO A 141 15.17 -17.39 14.73
CA PRO A 141 16.21 -16.37 14.56
C PRO A 141 15.93 -15.43 13.38
N VAL A 142 16.22 -14.14 13.54
CA VAL A 142 16.00 -13.12 12.49
C VAL A 142 16.75 -13.48 11.22
N GLU A 143 17.95 -14.04 11.33
CA GLU A 143 18.77 -14.47 10.21
C GLU A 143 18.10 -15.59 9.40
N ASP A 144 17.41 -16.52 10.06
CA ASP A 144 16.67 -17.59 9.38
C ASP A 144 15.45 -17.05 8.65
N VAL A 145 14.74 -16.09 9.25
CA VAL A 145 13.61 -15.40 8.61
C VAL A 145 14.08 -14.59 7.41
N ASP A 146 15.19 -13.86 7.54
CA ASP A 146 15.78 -13.10 6.46
C ASP A 146 16.19 -14.03 5.30
N GLU A 147 16.90 -15.12 5.59
CA GLU A 147 17.31 -16.09 4.57
C GLU A 147 16.10 -16.77 3.90
N ALA A 148 15.04 -17.07 4.65
CA ALA A 148 13.80 -17.61 4.10
C ALA A 148 13.16 -16.65 3.09
N VAL A 149 12.95 -15.38 3.46
CA VAL A 149 12.35 -14.40 2.54
C VAL A 149 13.27 -14.05 1.38
N MET A 150 14.59 -13.98 1.62
CA MET A 150 15.57 -13.77 0.55
C MET A 150 15.60 -14.91 -0.47
N SER A 151 15.26 -16.14 -0.06
CA SER A 151 15.16 -17.29 -0.97
C SER A 151 14.08 -17.13 -2.05
N LEU A 152 13.08 -16.26 -1.82
CA LEU A 152 12.08 -15.87 -2.82
C LEU A 152 12.67 -14.96 -3.91
N GLY A 153 13.88 -14.45 -3.74
CA GLY A 153 14.55 -13.54 -4.68
C GLY A 153 14.35 -12.06 -4.38
N MET A 154 13.83 -11.72 -3.20
CA MET A 154 13.59 -10.35 -2.76
C MET A 154 14.87 -9.50 -2.84
N PRO A 155 14.76 -8.18 -3.12
CA PRO A 155 15.93 -7.34 -3.36
C PRO A 155 16.76 -7.09 -2.10
N MET A 156 16.17 -7.27 -0.92
CA MET A 156 16.83 -7.12 0.38
C MET A 156 16.09 -7.89 1.47
N ALA A 157 16.80 -8.15 2.55
CA ALA A 157 16.28 -8.85 3.71
C ALA A 157 15.17 -8.04 4.41
N PRO A 158 14.12 -8.68 4.95
CA PRO A 158 13.09 -8.05 5.76
C PRO A 158 13.62 -7.15 6.88
N SER A 159 14.65 -7.60 7.62
CA SER A 159 15.25 -6.80 8.71
C SER A 159 15.86 -5.49 8.20
N VAL A 160 16.54 -5.54 7.04
CA VAL A 160 17.15 -4.37 6.38
C VAL A 160 16.08 -3.43 5.86
N LEU A 161 15.03 -3.97 5.22
CA LEU A 161 13.91 -3.18 4.74
C LEU A 161 13.21 -2.46 5.90
N LEU A 162 12.95 -3.14 7.01
CA LEU A 162 12.35 -2.56 8.21
C LEU A 162 13.21 -1.43 8.79
N ALA A 163 14.53 -1.59 8.80
CA ALA A 163 15.45 -0.54 9.24
C ALA A 163 15.44 0.70 8.30
N MET A 164 15.27 0.50 6.99
CA MET A 164 15.19 1.60 6.02
C MET A 164 13.85 2.35 6.06
N VAL A 165 12.73 1.61 6.18
CA VAL A 165 11.39 2.19 6.32
C VAL A 165 11.22 2.87 7.67
N GLY A 166 11.78 2.26 8.71
CA GLY A 166 11.63 2.67 10.10
C GLY A 166 10.52 1.89 10.81
N PRO A 167 10.81 1.23 11.96
CA PRO A 167 9.82 0.43 12.69
C PRO A 167 8.55 1.21 13.09
N ARG A 168 8.68 2.51 13.38
CA ARG A 168 7.53 3.37 13.70
C ARG A 168 6.53 3.48 12.54
N VAL A 169 7.04 3.65 11.32
CA VAL A 169 6.20 3.76 10.13
C VAL A 169 5.53 2.41 9.86
N ALA A 170 6.29 1.31 9.92
CA ALA A 170 5.76 -0.03 9.72
C ALA A 170 4.69 -0.40 10.76
N ASN A 171 4.91 -0.09 12.05
CA ASN A 171 3.92 -0.33 13.11
C ASN A 171 2.66 0.51 12.89
N HIS A 172 2.80 1.78 12.51
CA HIS A 172 1.65 2.65 12.25
C HIS A 172 0.79 2.13 11.10
N VAL A 173 1.42 1.66 10.00
CA VAL A 173 0.68 1.03 8.90
C VAL A 173 -0.02 -0.25 9.38
N LEU A 174 0.64 -1.08 10.20
CA LEU A 174 0.01 -2.27 10.78
C LEU A 174 -1.20 -1.92 11.67
N GLU A 175 -1.12 -0.86 12.48
CA GLU A 175 -2.23 -0.37 13.29
C GLU A 175 -3.41 0.07 12.42
N THR A 176 -3.16 0.86 11.36
CA THR A 176 -4.20 1.25 10.40
C THR A 176 -4.85 0.03 9.74
N MET A 177 -4.03 -0.97 9.36
CA MET A 177 -4.58 -2.20 8.77
C MET A 177 -5.36 -3.04 9.79
N HIS A 178 -4.93 -3.07 11.05
CA HIS A 178 -5.62 -3.77 12.13
C HIS A 178 -6.96 -3.13 12.46
N GLU A 179 -7.05 -1.80 12.48
CA GLU A 179 -8.31 -1.08 12.68
C GLU A 179 -9.33 -1.41 11.59
N ALA A 180 -8.87 -1.54 10.34
CA ALA A 180 -9.71 -1.91 9.21
C ALA A 180 -10.08 -3.40 9.17
N PHE A 181 -9.12 -4.28 9.44
CA PHE A 181 -9.22 -5.73 9.24
C PHE A 181 -8.55 -6.52 10.39
N PRO A 182 -9.11 -6.48 11.61
CA PRO A 182 -8.43 -6.95 12.82
C PRO A 182 -8.04 -8.43 12.78
N ASP A 183 -8.88 -9.27 12.16
CA ASP A 183 -8.65 -10.72 12.05
C ASP A 183 -7.53 -11.07 11.05
N ARG A 184 -7.29 -10.22 10.05
CA ARG A 184 -6.31 -10.43 8.98
C ARG A 184 -4.96 -9.79 9.30
N PHE A 185 -4.96 -8.74 10.11
CA PHE A 185 -3.78 -7.97 10.47
C PHE A 185 -3.65 -7.88 11.99
N PRO A 186 -3.40 -8.99 12.70
CA PRO A 186 -3.17 -8.93 14.15
C PRO A 186 -1.95 -8.08 14.46
N LEU A 187 -2.00 -7.29 15.54
CA LEU A 187 -0.86 -6.49 15.99
C LEU A 187 0.35 -7.37 16.36
N SER A 188 1.55 -6.81 16.25
CA SER A 188 2.82 -7.46 16.59
C SER A 188 3.45 -6.79 17.81
N PRO A 189 3.55 -7.51 18.96
CA PRO A 189 4.27 -7.02 20.12
C PRO A 189 5.72 -6.64 19.83
N THR A 190 6.42 -7.40 18.99
CA THR A 190 7.81 -7.11 18.62
C THR A 190 7.92 -5.84 17.79
N LEU A 191 7.06 -5.67 16.78
CA LEU A 191 7.07 -4.46 15.95
C LEU A 191 6.70 -3.20 16.75
N ALA A 192 5.73 -3.31 17.66
CA ALA A 192 5.39 -2.23 18.58
C ALA A 192 6.56 -1.88 19.51
N ASN A 193 7.29 -2.89 19.99
CA ASN A 193 8.49 -2.68 20.81
C ASN A 193 9.60 -1.96 20.03
N TYR A 194 9.81 -2.34 18.76
CA TYR A 194 10.74 -1.66 17.86
C TYR A 194 10.33 -0.23 17.55
N ALA A 195 9.03 0.03 17.37
CA ALA A 195 8.51 1.39 17.18
C ALA A 195 8.75 2.29 18.41
N ALA A 196 8.71 1.72 19.62
CA ALA A 196 9.06 2.41 20.86
C ALA A 196 10.56 2.73 20.99
N GLY A 197 11.41 2.18 20.13
CA GLY A 197 12.86 2.39 20.10
C GLY A 197 13.66 1.36 20.91
N ASN A 198 13.05 0.22 21.23
CA ASN A 198 13.73 -0.91 21.84
C ASN A 198 14.15 -1.90 20.74
N ASP A 199 15.23 -2.68 20.96
CA ASP A 199 15.71 -3.66 19.98
C ASP A 199 15.37 -5.11 20.38
N GLU A 200 14.65 -5.30 21.47
CA GLU A 200 14.33 -6.62 22.01
C GLU A 200 13.14 -7.27 21.29
N VAL A 201 13.29 -8.55 20.93
CA VAL A 201 12.19 -9.37 20.44
C VAL A 201 11.28 -9.74 21.61
N VAL A 202 9.97 -9.56 21.43
CA VAL A 202 8.95 -10.01 22.39
C VAL A 202 8.52 -11.42 22.01
N ILE A 203 9.06 -12.43 22.69
CA ILE A 203 8.72 -13.84 22.43
C ILE A 203 7.32 -14.15 22.98
N VAL A 204 6.41 -14.54 22.09
CA VAL A 204 5.02 -14.91 22.39
C VAL A 204 4.91 -16.41 22.68
N ASP A 205 5.63 -17.23 21.91
CA ASP A 205 5.74 -18.68 22.12
C ASP A 205 7.15 -19.17 21.74
N ARG A 206 7.53 -20.40 22.12
CA ARG A 206 8.82 -21.01 21.78
C ARG A 206 8.61 -22.23 20.89
N ASP A 207 8.16 -21.98 19.67
CA ASP A 207 7.97 -22.98 18.61
C ASP A 207 8.57 -22.45 17.30
N PRO A 208 9.91 -22.42 17.17
CA PRO A 208 10.58 -21.81 16.03
C PRO A 208 10.24 -22.55 14.73
N TRP A 209 9.86 -21.79 13.70
CA TRP A 209 9.54 -22.30 12.38
C TRP A 209 10.80 -22.54 11.54
N THR A 210 10.75 -23.54 10.68
CA THR A 210 11.76 -23.77 9.65
C THR A 210 11.67 -22.74 8.52
N ARG A 211 12.73 -22.60 7.72
CA ARG A 211 12.77 -21.65 6.60
C ARG A 211 11.74 -21.98 5.53
N GLU A 212 11.54 -23.26 5.27
CA GLU A 212 10.53 -23.76 4.34
C GLU A 212 9.11 -23.42 4.83
N GLU A 213 8.85 -23.60 6.12
CA GLU A 213 7.57 -23.23 6.75
C GLU A 213 7.29 -21.73 6.70
N ILE A 214 8.31 -20.90 6.84
CA ILE A 214 8.19 -19.44 6.72
C ILE A 214 7.84 -19.06 5.29
N VAL A 215 8.54 -19.61 4.30
CA VAL A 215 8.25 -19.36 2.88
C VAL A 215 6.81 -19.76 2.55
N GLU A 216 6.39 -20.95 2.97
CA GLU A 216 5.02 -21.43 2.74
C GLU A 216 3.99 -20.51 3.38
N ARG A 217 4.12 -20.18 4.67
CA ARG A 217 3.18 -19.29 5.38
C ARG A 217 3.15 -17.89 4.78
N VAL A 218 4.29 -17.35 4.34
CA VAL A 218 4.35 -16.05 3.67
C VAL A 218 3.57 -16.09 2.36
N LEU A 219 3.80 -17.10 1.52
CA LEU A 219 3.11 -17.22 0.24
C LEU A 219 1.61 -17.45 0.42
N GLU A 220 1.20 -18.27 1.38
CA GLU A 220 -0.22 -18.49 1.69
C GLU A 220 -0.90 -17.21 2.20
N ALA A 221 -0.30 -16.53 3.18
CA ALA A 221 -0.87 -15.30 3.74
C ALA A 221 -0.97 -14.19 2.69
N VAL A 222 0.03 -14.05 1.81
CA VAL A 222 -0.01 -13.11 0.70
C VAL A 222 -1.06 -13.52 -0.34
N ALA A 223 -1.23 -14.81 -0.64
CA ALA A 223 -2.26 -15.29 -1.54
C ALA A 223 -3.67 -14.97 -1.02
N GLU A 224 -3.94 -15.23 0.26
CA GLU A 224 -5.22 -14.88 0.92
C GLU A 224 -5.50 -13.37 0.79
N GLU A 225 -4.50 -12.54 1.06
CA GLU A 225 -4.66 -11.09 1.02
C GLU A 225 -4.90 -10.58 -0.40
N ILE A 226 -4.19 -11.14 -1.39
CA ILE A 226 -4.41 -10.81 -2.80
C ILE A 226 -5.81 -11.25 -3.26
N HIS A 227 -6.27 -12.42 -2.83
CA HIS A 227 -7.63 -12.88 -3.12
C HIS A 227 -8.65 -11.87 -2.58
N HIS A 228 -8.49 -11.39 -1.35
CA HIS A 228 -9.36 -10.35 -0.81
C HIS A 228 -9.27 -9.02 -1.56
N VAL A 229 -8.07 -8.57 -1.94
CA VAL A 229 -7.88 -7.37 -2.77
C VAL A 229 -8.66 -7.46 -4.09
N LEU A 230 -8.68 -8.65 -4.71
CA LEU A 230 -9.44 -8.90 -5.95
C LEU A 230 -10.96 -9.03 -5.71
N ASP A 231 -11.36 -9.74 -4.67
CA ASP A 231 -12.78 -9.96 -4.31
C ASP A 231 -13.46 -8.65 -3.88
N GLU A 232 -12.72 -7.77 -3.19
CA GLU A 232 -13.18 -6.45 -2.78
C GLU A 232 -13.15 -5.42 -3.94
N GLY A 233 -12.65 -5.78 -5.13
CA GLY A 233 -12.59 -4.90 -6.28
C GLY A 233 -11.59 -3.75 -6.13
N VAL A 234 -10.57 -3.92 -5.27
CA VAL A 234 -9.50 -2.92 -5.07
C VAL A 234 -8.64 -2.77 -6.32
N VAL A 235 -8.56 -3.80 -7.17
CA VAL A 235 -8.01 -3.69 -8.53
C VAL A 235 -8.92 -4.41 -9.52
N GLY A 236 -8.73 -4.16 -10.82
CA GLY A 236 -9.54 -4.79 -11.86
C GLY A 236 -9.14 -6.23 -12.19
N GLU A 237 -7.86 -6.57 -12.02
CA GLU A 237 -7.34 -7.91 -12.32
C GLU A 237 -6.06 -8.24 -11.54
N ALA A 238 -5.71 -9.53 -11.49
CA ALA A 238 -4.49 -10.00 -10.82
C ALA A 238 -3.21 -9.35 -11.37
N ALA A 239 -3.18 -9.00 -12.66
CA ALA A 239 -2.05 -8.33 -13.29
C ALA A 239 -1.79 -6.91 -12.73
N ASP A 240 -2.82 -6.24 -12.20
CA ASP A 240 -2.65 -4.95 -11.53
C ASP A 240 -1.91 -5.13 -10.20
N VAL A 241 -2.23 -6.18 -9.43
CA VAL A 241 -1.50 -6.55 -8.20
C VAL A 241 -0.04 -6.85 -8.53
N ASP A 242 0.21 -7.67 -9.55
CA ASP A 242 1.56 -7.97 -10.02
C ASP A 242 2.31 -6.70 -10.40
N THR A 243 1.68 -5.81 -11.16
CA THR A 243 2.28 -4.53 -11.56
C THR A 243 2.62 -3.67 -10.34
N CYS A 244 1.73 -3.58 -9.37
CA CYS A 244 1.97 -2.86 -8.12
C CYS A 244 3.17 -3.44 -7.35
N LEU A 245 3.25 -4.76 -7.14
CA LEU A 245 4.35 -5.33 -6.37
C LEU A 245 5.68 -5.34 -7.13
N LEU A 246 5.66 -5.52 -8.45
CA LEU A 246 6.87 -5.41 -9.28
C LEU A 246 7.47 -4.01 -9.24
N LEU A 247 6.62 -2.97 -9.30
CA LEU A 247 7.04 -1.59 -9.43
C LEU A 247 7.18 -0.84 -8.09
N GLY A 248 6.44 -1.26 -7.06
CA GLY A 248 6.36 -0.61 -5.76
C GLY A 248 7.10 -1.36 -4.65
N ALA A 249 6.99 -2.69 -4.62
CA ALA A 249 7.59 -3.54 -3.57
C ALA A 249 8.91 -4.20 -4.01
N GLY A 250 9.24 -4.15 -5.31
CA GLY A 250 10.41 -4.81 -5.87
C GLY A 250 10.29 -6.33 -5.91
N TRP A 251 9.06 -6.86 -6.09
CA TRP A 251 8.86 -8.30 -6.27
C TRP A 251 9.74 -8.83 -7.42
N PRO A 252 10.30 -10.05 -7.33
CA PRO A 252 11.33 -10.49 -8.26
C PRO A 252 10.78 -10.71 -9.67
N PHE A 253 11.20 -9.85 -10.61
CA PHE A 253 10.64 -9.81 -11.97
C PHE A 253 10.77 -11.14 -12.74
N PHE A 254 11.78 -11.97 -12.43
CA PHE A 254 11.99 -13.26 -13.09
C PHE A 254 10.94 -14.31 -12.69
N LEU A 255 10.17 -14.08 -11.62
CA LEU A 255 8.99 -14.86 -11.25
C LEU A 255 7.73 -14.38 -12.01
N GLY A 256 7.83 -13.26 -12.73
CA GLY A 256 6.80 -12.68 -13.59
C GLY A 256 5.68 -11.91 -12.87
N GLY A 257 5.55 -12.06 -11.55
CA GLY A 257 4.48 -11.50 -10.73
C GLY A 257 4.29 -12.34 -9.47
N ILE A 258 3.66 -11.78 -8.43
CA ILE A 258 3.33 -12.55 -7.23
C ILE A 258 2.21 -13.54 -7.54
N THR A 259 1.16 -13.14 -8.26
CA THR A 259 0.01 -14.00 -8.53
C THR A 259 0.40 -15.12 -9.48
N LYS A 260 1.23 -14.80 -10.48
CA LYS A 260 1.82 -15.80 -11.36
C LYS A 260 2.71 -16.79 -10.60
N HIS A 261 3.51 -16.32 -9.64
CA HIS A 261 4.34 -17.20 -8.83
C HIS A 261 3.49 -18.14 -7.96
N LEU A 262 2.43 -17.62 -7.35
CA LEU A 262 1.48 -18.40 -6.55
C LEU A 262 0.75 -19.46 -7.38
N ASP A 263 0.40 -19.15 -8.64
CA ASP A 263 -0.16 -20.11 -9.59
C ASP A 263 0.84 -21.21 -9.96
N GLN A 264 2.09 -20.85 -10.22
CA GLN A 264 3.13 -21.81 -10.61
C GLN A 264 3.57 -22.74 -9.50
N THR A 265 3.56 -22.27 -8.25
CA THR A 265 3.88 -23.09 -7.07
C THR A 265 2.69 -23.91 -6.59
N GLY A 266 1.50 -23.70 -7.17
CA GLY A 266 0.27 -24.41 -6.83
C GLY A 266 -0.38 -23.94 -5.52
N VAL A 267 0.03 -22.79 -4.98
CA VAL A 267 -0.54 -22.24 -3.75
C VAL A 267 -1.98 -21.77 -4.00
N SER A 268 -2.24 -21.05 -5.09
CA SER A 268 -3.59 -20.59 -5.43
C SER A 268 -4.56 -21.76 -5.67
N GLU A 269 -4.14 -22.77 -6.44
CA GLU A 269 -4.93 -23.99 -6.66
C GLU A 269 -5.23 -24.71 -5.34
N ARG A 270 -4.25 -24.81 -4.42
CA ARG A 270 -4.44 -25.45 -3.12
C ARG A 270 -5.43 -24.71 -2.23
N LEU A 271 -5.36 -23.38 -2.19
CA LEU A 271 -6.18 -22.56 -1.29
C LEU A 271 -7.58 -22.28 -1.85
N PHE A 272 -7.69 -22.05 -3.16
CA PHE A 272 -8.92 -21.53 -3.79
C PHE A 272 -9.51 -22.48 -4.84
N GLY A 273 -8.78 -23.52 -5.26
CA GLY A 273 -9.23 -24.46 -6.29
C GLY A 273 -9.20 -23.90 -7.71
N HIS A 274 -8.53 -22.77 -7.93
CA HIS A 274 -8.29 -22.17 -9.24
C HIS A 274 -7.07 -21.23 -9.18
N PRO A 275 -6.43 -20.91 -10.33
CA PRO A 275 -5.40 -19.89 -10.40
C PRO A 275 -5.98 -18.47 -10.31
N PHE A 276 -5.13 -17.49 -9.99
CA PHE A 276 -5.50 -16.07 -10.02
C PHE A 276 -5.80 -15.56 -11.43
N SER A 277 -5.21 -16.18 -12.47
CA SER A 277 -5.52 -15.86 -13.87
C SER A 277 -6.99 -16.04 -14.24
N ASP A 278 -7.71 -16.89 -13.51
CA ASP A 278 -9.10 -17.23 -13.76
C ASP A 278 -10.05 -16.37 -12.91
N MET A 279 -9.51 -15.66 -11.91
CA MET A 279 -10.26 -14.75 -11.07
C MET A 279 -10.54 -13.46 -11.85
N ARG A 280 -11.82 -13.12 -11.95
CA ARG A 280 -12.23 -11.77 -12.32
C ARG A 280 -12.45 -11.02 -11.03
N ALA A 281 -11.83 -9.85 -10.89
CA ALA A 281 -12.13 -9.00 -9.75
C ALA A 281 -13.62 -8.65 -9.74
N ALA A 282 -14.16 -8.38 -8.55
CA ALA A 282 -15.46 -7.73 -8.48
C ALA A 282 -15.42 -6.42 -9.29
N THR A 283 -16.56 -6.00 -9.83
CA THR A 283 -16.61 -4.71 -10.54
C THR A 283 -16.11 -3.63 -9.57
N PRO A 284 -15.09 -2.83 -9.94
CA PRO A 284 -14.56 -1.79 -9.06
C PRO A 284 -15.72 -0.91 -8.58
N ALA A 285 -15.80 -0.70 -7.26
CA ALA A 285 -16.84 0.12 -6.63
C ALA A 285 -16.77 1.58 -7.10
#